data_AF-A0A4Q3SWQ6-F1
#
_entry.id   AF-A0A4Q3SWQ6-F1
#
_cell.length_a   1.000
_cell.length_b   1.000
_cell.length_c   1.000
_cell.angle_alpha   90.00
_cell.angle_beta   90.00
_cell.angle_gamma   90.00
#
_symmetry.space_group_name_H-M   'P 1'
#
loop_
_entity.id
_entity.type
_entity.pdbx_description
1 polymer ?
#
loop_
_entity_poly.entity_id
_entity_poly.type
_entity_poly.pdbx_seq_one_letter_code
_entity_poly.pdbx_strand_id
1 'polypeptide(L)'
;MSTTTGKNRSILAGLVAPVTDTPKMGEAAPPPARVSDRMSALARVTSGDIKEKTLRLVDPARCRMWTRHNRRYDLLTADYCADLLESLRAQNSQEFPAIVRRIDD
;
A
#
# COMPACT_ATOMS: atom_id res chain seq x y z
N MET A 1 -12.75 -2.81 36.35
CA MET A 1 -11.35 -2.56 36.77
C MET A 1 -10.47 -2.86 35.57
N SER A 2 -10.09 -1.81 34.84
CA SER A 2 -9.44 -1.91 33.53
C SER A 2 -7.92 -1.82 33.69
N THR A 3 -7.20 -2.88 33.34
CA THR A 3 -5.74 -2.91 33.31
C THR A 3 -5.25 -2.70 31.88
N THR A 4 -4.89 -1.45 31.53
CA THR A 4 -4.09 -1.15 30.33
C THR A 4 -2.73 -0.61 30.78
N THR A 5 -1.88 -1.53 31.22
CA THR A 5 -0.48 -1.28 31.56
C THR A 5 0.36 -1.34 30.28
N GLY A 6 1.15 -0.29 30.02
CA GLY A 6 2.44 -0.49 29.34
C GLY A 6 2.78 0.30 28.07
N LYS A 7 1.95 1.23 27.57
CA LYS A 7 2.30 1.99 26.34
C LYS A 7 2.76 3.43 26.56
N ASN A 8 2.39 4.07 27.67
CA ASN A 8 2.63 5.50 27.88
C ASN A 8 3.95 5.82 28.60
N ARG A 9 4.77 4.82 28.92
CA ARG A 9 5.96 4.98 29.75
C ARG A 9 7.17 5.54 28.99
N SER A 10 7.25 5.38 27.67
CA SER A 10 8.32 5.96 26.85
C SER A 10 8.20 7.47 26.68
N ILE A 11 6.99 8.02 26.82
CA ILE A 11 6.71 9.43 26.55
C ILE A 11 7.24 10.33 27.70
N LEU A 12 7.23 9.84 28.95
CA LEU A 12 7.80 10.57 30.09
C LEU A 12 9.33 10.50 30.18
N ALA A 13 9.96 9.46 29.60
CA ALA A 13 11.41 9.30 29.68
C ALA A 13 12.17 10.40 28.91
N GLY A 14 11.55 11.01 27.90
CA GLY A 14 12.16 12.08 27.10
C GLY A 14 12.10 13.48 27.73
N LEU A 15 11.39 13.67 28.85
CA LEU A 15 11.14 15.00 29.44
C LEU A 15 12.15 15.42 30.52
N VAL A 16 12.99 14.50 31.01
CA VAL A 16 13.87 14.71 32.18
C VAL A 16 15.37 14.67 31.82
N ALA A 17 15.72 14.51 30.54
CA ALA A 17 17.12 14.48 30.12
C ALA A 17 17.72 15.90 30.03
N PRO A 18 18.91 16.18 30.61
CA PRO A 18 19.58 17.46 30.43
C PRO A 18 20.02 17.62 28.96
N VAL A 19 19.62 18.75 28.36
CA VAL A 19 19.97 19.12 26.98
C VAL A 19 21.44 19.53 26.95
N THR A 20 22.34 18.59 26.61
CA THR A 20 23.74 18.90 26.30
C THR A 20 24.25 18.05 25.15
N ASP A 21 23.49 18.02 24.06
CA ASP A 21 23.98 17.56 22.76
C ASP A 21 23.47 18.52 21.70
N THR A 22 24.38 19.09 20.90
CA THR A 22 24.03 19.85 19.70
C THR A 22 23.43 18.87 18.70
N PRO A 23 22.13 19.01 18.33
CA PRO A 23 21.52 18.06 17.41
C PRO A 23 22.16 18.24 16.05
N LYS A 24 22.88 17.22 15.57
CA LYS A 24 23.11 17.03 14.14
C LYS A 24 21.73 17.02 13.49
N MET A 25 21.51 17.92 12.54
CA MET A 25 20.27 18.02 11.77
C MET A 25 20.12 16.78 10.88
N GLY A 26 19.73 15.67 11.49
CA GLY A 26 19.14 14.53 10.80
C GLY A 26 17.69 14.90 10.46
N GLU A 27 17.30 14.60 9.23
CA GLU A 27 15.95 14.65 8.66
C GLU A 27 14.85 14.94 9.71
N ALA A 28 14.33 16.17 9.72
CA ALA A 28 13.30 16.57 10.66
C ALA A 28 12.10 15.62 10.55
N ALA A 29 11.75 14.96 11.65
CA ALA A 29 10.55 14.14 11.70
C ALA A 29 9.34 15.00 11.29
N PRO A 30 8.44 14.49 10.43
CA PRO A 30 7.30 15.27 9.99
C PRO A 30 6.46 15.71 11.20
N PRO A 31 5.92 16.95 11.20
CA PRO A 31 5.15 17.47 12.32
C PRO A 31 3.96 16.54 12.61
N PRO A 32 3.60 16.33 13.90
CA PRO A 32 2.52 15.42 14.25
C PRO A 32 1.21 15.89 13.62
N ALA A 33 0.55 14.99 12.87
CA ALA A 33 -0.72 15.29 12.22
C ALA A 33 -1.74 15.82 13.23
N ARG A 34 -2.39 16.95 12.92
CA ARG A 34 -3.35 17.61 13.81
C ARG A 34 -4.60 16.74 13.93
N VAL A 35 -5.35 16.90 15.02
CA VAL A 35 -6.60 16.15 15.24
C VAL A 35 -7.60 16.37 14.10
N SER A 36 -7.65 17.57 13.52
CA SER A 36 -8.49 17.92 12.37
C SER A 36 -8.17 17.09 11.12
N ASP A 37 -6.88 16.87 10.86
CA ASP A 37 -6.41 16.10 9.70
C ASP A 37 -6.82 14.63 9.82
N ARG A 38 -6.73 14.09 11.04
CA ARG A 38 -7.18 12.70 11.33
C ARG A 38 -8.69 12.55 11.21
N MET A 39 -9.47 13.52 11.70
CA MET A 39 -10.94 13.49 11.57
C MET A 39 -11.37 13.52 10.11
N SER A 40 -10.70 14.34 9.28
CA SER A 40 -10.94 14.41 7.84
C SER A 40 -10.59 13.11 7.13
N ALA A 41 -9.46 12.48 7.49
CA ALA A 41 -9.07 11.17 6.95
C ALA A 41 -10.08 10.06 7.33
N LEU A 42 -10.54 10.04 8.58
CA LEU A 42 -11.56 9.08 9.05
C LEU A 42 -12.90 9.27 8.35
N ALA A 43 -13.32 10.51 8.12
CA ALA A 43 -14.53 10.82 7.35
C ALA A 43 -14.43 10.24 5.93
N ARG A 44 -13.30 10.41 5.24
CA ARG A 44 -13.06 9.84 3.89
C ARG A 44 -13.09 8.31 3.86
N VAL A 45 -12.53 7.65 4.88
CA VAL A 45 -12.64 6.18 5.00
C VAL A 45 -14.09 5.75 5.20
N THR A 46 -14.83 6.45 6.07
CA THR A 46 -16.24 6.12 6.39
C THR A 46 -17.18 6.39 5.22
N SER A 47 -16.95 7.47 4.46
CA SER A 47 -17.66 7.78 3.21
C SER A 47 -17.39 6.79 2.08
N GLY A 48 -16.40 5.91 2.24
CA GLY A 48 -16.00 4.94 1.21
C GLY A 48 -15.08 5.52 0.12
N ASP A 49 -14.59 6.75 0.29
CA ASP A 49 -13.63 7.39 -0.61
C ASP A 49 -12.27 6.69 -0.57
N ILE A 50 -11.96 6.02 0.55
CA ILE A 50 -10.73 5.25 0.74
C ILE A 50 -11.11 3.79 0.97
N LYS A 51 -10.72 2.92 0.03
CA LYS A 51 -10.87 1.47 0.15
C LYS A 51 -9.51 0.82 0.39
N GLU A 52 -9.37 0.14 1.51
CA GLU A 52 -8.20 -0.68 1.79
C GLU A 52 -8.19 -1.88 0.83
N LYS A 53 -7.13 -2.01 0.02
CA LYS A 53 -6.97 -3.10 -0.94
C LYS A 53 -5.76 -3.92 -0.54
N THR A 54 -5.98 -5.12 -0.01
CA THR A 54 -4.90 -6.08 0.23
C THR A 54 -4.45 -6.68 -1.10
N LEU A 55 -3.18 -6.46 -1.45
CA LEU A 55 -2.55 -7.09 -2.61
C LEU A 55 -1.81 -8.36 -2.18
N ARG A 56 -1.79 -9.37 -3.06
CA ARG A 56 -1.07 -10.62 -2.83
C ARG A 56 -0.13 -10.87 -4.00
N LEU A 57 1.10 -11.24 -3.69
CA LEU A 57 2.03 -11.79 -4.68
C LEU A 57 1.57 -13.20 -5.01
N VAL A 58 1.30 -13.44 -6.29
CA VAL A 58 0.86 -14.73 -6.81
C VAL A 58 1.82 -15.12 -7.91
N ASP A 59 2.25 -16.37 -7.90
CA ASP A 59 3.07 -16.94 -8.98
C ASP A 59 2.26 -16.93 -10.29
N PRO A 60 2.73 -16.24 -11.35
CA PRO A 60 2.03 -16.16 -12.62
C PRO A 60 1.84 -17.53 -13.28
N ALA A 61 2.71 -18.51 -13.03
CA ALA A 61 2.58 -19.87 -13.59
C ALA A 61 1.32 -20.61 -13.09
N ARG A 62 0.76 -20.18 -11.95
CA ARG A 62 -0.49 -20.73 -11.39
C ARG A 62 -1.74 -20.06 -11.95
N CYS A 63 -1.59 -18.94 -12.66
CA CYS A 63 -2.70 -18.18 -13.21
C CYS A 63 -3.04 -18.66 -14.62
N ARG A 64 -4.34 -18.80 -14.90
CA ARG A 64 -4.83 -19.09 -16.25
C ARG A 64 -5.86 -18.04 -16.68
N MET A 65 -5.95 -17.80 -17.99
CA MET A 65 -6.96 -16.90 -18.55
C MET A 65 -8.36 -17.46 -18.32
N TRP A 66 -9.30 -16.59 -17.95
CA TRP A 66 -10.69 -16.99 -17.70
C TRP A 66 -11.48 -17.05 -19.01
N THR A 67 -12.02 -18.23 -19.35
CA THR A 67 -12.73 -18.50 -20.61
C THR A 67 -13.99 -17.64 -20.82
N ARG A 68 -14.65 -17.19 -19.76
CA ARG A 68 -15.88 -16.39 -19.85
C ARG A 68 -15.63 -14.88 -19.92
N HIS A 69 -14.37 -14.46 -19.97
CA HIS A 69 -14.05 -13.04 -20.06
C HIS A 69 -14.31 -12.54 -21.49
N ASN A 70 -14.98 -11.40 -21.62
CA ASN A 70 -15.24 -10.79 -22.93
C ASN A 70 -13.96 -10.11 -23.46
N ARG A 71 -13.03 -10.92 -23.94
CA ARG A 71 -11.77 -10.48 -24.55
C ARG A 71 -11.63 -11.08 -25.95
N ARG A 72 -11.27 -10.21 -26.90
CA ARG A 72 -10.91 -10.59 -28.27
C ARG A 72 -9.49 -11.15 -28.30
N TYR A 73 -9.36 -12.45 -28.07
CA TYR A 73 -8.06 -13.14 -28.03
C TYR A 73 -7.34 -13.15 -29.37
N ASP A 74 -8.09 -13.00 -30.47
CA ASP A 74 -7.60 -12.79 -31.84
C ASP A 74 -6.62 -11.60 -31.95
N LEU A 75 -6.78 -10.58 -31.10
CA LEU A 75 -5.94 -9.38 -31.10
C LEU A 75 -4.79 -9.44 -30.08
N LEU A 76 -4.68 -10.51 -29.30
CA LEU A 76 -3.65 -10.67 -28.28
C LEU A 76 -2.34 -11.17 -28.89
N THR A 77 -1.77 -10.38 -29.79
CA THR A 77 -0.50 -10.65 -30.46
C THR A 77 0.61 -9.72 -29.96
N ALA A 78 1.86 -10.07 -30.23
CA ALA A 78 3.02 -9.30 -29.78
C ALA A 78 3.04 -7.87 -30.36
N ASP A 79 2.65 -7.72 -31.63
CA ASP A 79 2.65 -6.41 -32.31
C ASP A 79 1.63 -5.45 -31.69
N TYR A 80 0.41 -5.93 -31.45
CA TYR A 80 -0.65 -5.10 -30.84
C TYR A 80 -0.38 -4.78 -29.37
N CYS A 81 0.43 -5.59 -28.69
CA CYS A 81 0.77 -5.41 -27.28
C CYS A 81 2.20 -4.88 -27.08
N ALA A 82 2.87 -4.40 -28.13
CA ALA A 82 4.29 -4.03 -28.07
C ALA A 82 4.57 -2.97 -27.00
N ASP A 83 3.77 -1.91 -26.95
CA ASP A 83 3.91 -0.83 -25.95
C ASP A 83 3.72 -1.34 -24.51
N LEU A 84 2.78 -2.25 -24.30
CA LEU A 84 2.54 -2.86 -23.00
C LEU A 84 3.73 -3.76 -22.60
N LEU A 85 4.25 -4.56 -23.53
CA LEU A 85 5.41 -5.40 -23.26
C LEU A 85 6.65 -4.57 -22.95
N GLU A 86 6.84 -3.45 -23.66
CA GLU A 86 7.99 -2.57 -23.45
C GLU A 86 7.91 -1.86 -22.10
N SER A 87 6.74 -1.35 -21.72
CA SER A 87 6.56 -0.74 -20.38
C SER A 87 6.79 -1.73 -19.24
N LEU A 88 6.31 -2.98 -19.37
CA LEU A 88 6.55 -4.03 -18.38
C LEU A 88 8.04 -4.40 -18.25
N ARG A 89 8.77 -4.45 -19.38
CA ARG A 89 10.22 -4.71 -19.36
C ARG A 89 10.99 -3.56 -18.74
N ALA A 90 10.67 -2.32 -19.10
CA ALA A 90 11.33 -1.13 -18.58
C ALA A 90 11.17 -0.98 -17.06
N GLN A 91 9.97 -1.28 -16.54
CA GLN A 91 9.69 -1.23 -15.10
C GLN A 91 10.21 -2.47 -14.34
N ASN A 92 10.43 -3.58 -15.05
CA ASN A 92 10.78 -4.89 -14.50
C ASN A 92 9.84 -5.34 -13.36
N SER A 93 8.60 -4.84 -13.37
CA SER A 93 7.58 -5.06 -12.35
C SER A 93 6.20 -4.75 -12.90
N GLN A 94 5.16 -5.17 -12.17
CA GLN A 94 3.78 -4.87 -12.49
C GLN A 94 3.31 -3.64 -11.72
N GLU A 95 3.09 -2.53 -12.42
CA GLU A 95 2.55 -1.29 -11.83
C GLU A 95 1.13 -1.49 -11.29
N PHE A 96 0.27 -2.14 -12.09
CA PHE A 96 -1.13 -2.39 -11.74
C PHE A 96 -1.38 -3.85 -11.42
N PRO A 97 -1.79 -4.20 -10.19
CA PRO A 97 -1.98 -5.59 -9.79
C PRO A 97 -3.08 -6.25 -10.61
N ALA A 98 -2.81 -7.45 -11.11
CA ALA A 98 -3.79 -8.26 -11.82
C ALA A 98 -4.96 -8.66 -10.88
N ILE A 99 -6.17 -8.68 -11.44
CA ILE A 99 -7.35 -9.19 -10.73
C ILE A 99 -7.41 -10.69 -10.95
N VAL A 100 -7.31 -11.45 -9.86
CA VAL A 100 -7.39 -12.91 -9.87
C VAL A 100 -8.50 -13.38 -8.95
N ARG A 101 -9.08 -14.53 -9.26
CA ARG A 101 -9.98 -15.27 -8.38
C ARG A 101 -9.39 -16.65 -8.13
N ARG A 102 -9.67 -17.22 -6.95
CA ARG A 102 -9.42 -18.65 -6.74
C ARG A 102 -10.33 -19.47 -7.67
N ILE A 103 -9.79 -20.57 -8.15
CA ILE A 103 -10.52 -21.58 -8.88
C ILE A 103 -10.34 -22.86 -8.08
N ASP A 104 -11.44 -23.48 -7.71
CA ASP A 104 -11.46 -24.85 -7.20
C ASP A 104 -11.79 -25.70 -8.43
N ASP A 105 -10.87 -26.56 -8.84
CA ASP A 105 -11.09 -27.55 -9.91
C ASP A 105 -11.83 -28.77 -9.36
#